data_AF-A0A3T1DA21-F1
#
_entry.id   AF-A0A3T1DA21-F1
#
_cell.length_a   1.000
_cell.length_b   1.000
_cell.length_c   1.000
_cell.angle_alpha   90.00
_cell.angle_beta   90.00
_cell.angle_gamma   90.00
#
_symmetry.space_group_name_H-M   'P 1'
#
loop_
_entity.id
_entity.type
_entity.pdbx_description
1 polymer ?
#
loop_
_entity_poly.entity_id
_entity_poly.type
_entity_poly.pdbx_seq_one_letter_code
_entity_poly.pdbx_strand_id
1 'polypeptide(L)'
;MINVPIDPKERLNYLLDLAWSIFINRLALGRINVNKESSMQLHYASFIHNLGELMCLDKSDVFKIELEHSYENKNVDIVCYYNDFKAAIELKCFRKSSNRATDNDMYDVLKDIEKLMNFNNFAVKRFVCLTDNPYYINVQHSGQAEIVSTSQGTLYYHDVPIVPTWVEKRQEKSRDRTLQFKHDVGFEWLKEKNWYYLNMRLE
;
A
#
# COMPACT_ATOMS: atom_id res chain seq x y z
N MET A 1 24.96 11.51 12.33
CA MET A 1 23.91 12.17 13.13
C MET A 1 22.59 11.87 12.43
N ILE A 2 21.63 11.24 13.10
CA ILE A 2 20.30 11.01 12.50
C ILE A 2 19.53 12.31 12.64
N ASN A 3 19.08 12.89 11.51
CA ASN A 3 18.32 14.14 11.51
C ASN A 3 16.83 13.81 11.37
N VAL A 4 16.03 14.12 12.39
CA VAL A 4 14.57 13.96 12.33
C VAL A 4 13.99 15.14 11.56
N PRO A 5 13.20 14.93 10.48
CA PRO A 5 12.66 16.03 9.70
C PRO A 5 11.81 16.98 10.54
N ILE A 6 11.95 18.29 10.30
CA ILE A 6 11.15 19.31 10.99
C ILE A 6 9.79 19.47 10.31
N ASP A 7 9.76 19.43 8.97
CA ASP A 7 8.51 19.48 8.20
C ASP A 7 7.61 18.27 8.54
N PRO A 8 6.33 18.48 8.92
CA PRO A 8 5.43 17.40 9.31
C PRO A 8 5.17 16.33 8.23
N LYS A 9 5.07 16.73 6.96
CA LYS A 9 4.86 15.80 5.85
C LYS A 9 6.11 14.94 5.64
N GLU A 10 7.29 15.55 5.64
CA GLU A 10 8.56 14.82 5.56
C GLU A 10 8.78 13.93 6.79
N ARG A 11 8.37 14.36 7.98
CA ARG A 11 8.41 13.55 9.21
C ARG A 11 7.53 12.31 9.10
N LEU A 12 6.29 12.46 8.62
CA LEU A 12 5.40 11.32 8.36
C LEU A 12 6.00 10.37 7.31
N ASN A 13 6.55 10.89 6.20
CA ASN A 13 7.20 10.03 5.21
C ASN A 13 8.38 9.25 5.80
N TYR A 14 9.27 9.94 6.52
CA TYR A 14 10.42 9.34 7.18
C TYR A 14 10.00 8.26 8.19
N LEU A 15 8.98 8.55 9.01
CA LEU A 15 8.39 7.61 9.94
C LEU A 15 7.90 6.33 9.23
N LEU A 16 7.11 6.48 8.18
CA LEU A 16 6.49 5.34 7.48
C LEU A 16 7.54 4.47 6.77
N ASP A 17 8.58 5.08 6.21
CA ASP A 17 9.69 4.33 5.59
C ASP A 17 10.54 3.59 6.62
N LEU A 18 10.83 4.22 7.76
CA LEU A 18 11.56 3.58 8.85
C LEU A 18 10.74 2.42 9.44
N ALA A 19 9.44 2.65 9.68
CA ALA A 19 8.53 1.62 10.17
C ALA A 19 8.47 0.42 9.22
N TRP A 20 8.35 0.68 7.91
CA TRP A 20 8.31 -0.37 6.89
C TRP A 20 9.62 -1.15 6.83
N SER A 21 10.75 -0.44 6.81
CA SER A 21 12.09 -1.04 6.79
C SER A 21 12.31 -1.98 7.98
N ILE A 22 11.95 -1.56 9.20
CA ILE A 22 12.06 -2.40 10.40
C ILE A 22 11.09 -3.59 10.30
N PHE A 23 9.85 -3.36 9.88
CA PHE A 23 8.83 -4.40 9.73
C PHE A 23 9.29 -5.50 8.76
N ILE A 24 9.70 -5.14 7.53
CA ILE A 24 10.06 -6.11 6.49
C ILE A 24 11.30 -6.91 6.88
N ASN A 25 12.30 -6.28 7.50
CA ASN A 25 13.49 -6.97 7.99
C ASN A 25 13.15 -7.96 9.10
N ARG A 26 12.32 -7.56 10.07
CA ARG A 26 11.88 -8.47 11.15
C ARG A 26 11.06 -9.63 10.62
N LEU A 27 10.24 -9.41 9.59
CA LEU A 27 9.48 -10.47 8.92
C LEU A 27 10.40 -11.44 8.20
N ALA A 28 11.34 -10.93 7.40
CA ALA A 28 12.28 -11.75 6.65
C ALA A 28 13.25 -12.53 7.56
N LEU A 29 13.57 -12.00 8.73
CA LEU A 29 14.35 -12.67 9.77
C LEU A 29 13.52 -13.66 10.63
N GLY A 30 12.21 -13.78 10.38
CA GLY A 30 11.33 -14.71 11.10
C GLY A 30 10.97 -14.28 12.51
N ARG A 31 11.25 -13.02 12.89
CA ARG A 31 10.93 -12.49 14.22
C ARG A 31 9.44 -12.19 14.40
N ILE A 32 8.77 -11.85 13.29
CA ILE A 32 7.31 -11.69 13.20
C ILE A 32 6.78 -12.64 12.13
N ASN A 33 5.51 -13.05 12.27
CA ASN A 33 4.84 -13.95 11.33
C ASN A 33 3.62 -13.23 10.75
N VAL A 34 3.57 -13.16 9.42
CA VAL A 34 2.45 -12.60 8.66
C VAL A 34 1.89 -13.69 7.78
N ASN A 35 0.62 -14.01 8.00
CA ASN A 35 -0.11 -15.04 7.27
C ASN A 35 -1.32 -14.49 6.49
N LYS A 36 -1.71 -13.24 6.71
CA LYS A 36 -2.78 -12.53 6.01
C LYS A 36 -2.62 -11.02 6.19
N GLU A 37 -3.40 -10.26 5.43
CA GLU A 37 -3.40 -8.80 5.47
C GLU A 37 -3.66 -8.23 6.87
N SER A 38 -4.63 -8.79 7.61
CA SER A 38 -4.94 -8.31 8.96
C SER A 38 -3.77 -8.52 9.96
N SER A 39 -2.94 -9.56 9.78
CA SER A 39 -1.76 -9.74 10.65
C SER A 39 -0.60 -8.83 10.22
N MET A 40 -0.47 -8.54 8.93
CA MET A 40 0.41 -7.48 8.44
C MET A 40 0.01 -6.11 9.01
N GLN A 41 -1.28 -5.74 8.91
CA GLN A 41 -1.82 -4.48 9.42
C GLN A 41 -1.53 -4.30 10.91
N LEU A 42 -1.85 -5.31 11.74
CA LEU A 42 -1.60 -5.25 13.18
C LEU A 42 -0.12 -5.00 13.53
N HIS A 43 0.79 -5.76 12.90
CA HIS A 43 2.21 -5.60 13.15
C HIS A 43 2.74 -4.26 12.63
N TYR A 44 2.38 -3.87 11.42
CA TYR A 44 2.87 -2.64 10.81
C TYR A 44 2.34 -1.40 11.55
N ALA A 45 1.05 -1.38 11.90
CA ALA A 45 0.45 -0.34 12.73
C ALA A 45 1.17 -0.18 14.08
N SER A 46 1.57 -1.28 14.71
CA SER A 46 2.34 -1.22 15.97
C SER A 46 3.70 -0.54 15.79
N PHE A 47 4.42 -0.81 14.69
CA PHE A 47 5.69 -0.11 14.39
C PHE A 47 5.46 1.38 14.13
N ILE A 48 4.44 1.72 13.33
CA ILE A 48 4.09 3.10 13.04
C ILE A 48 3.74 3.86 14.32
N HIS A 49 2.90 3.28 15.18
CA HIS A 49 2.52 3.92 16.45
C HIS A 49 3.72 4.17 17.35
N ASN A 50 4.52 3.14 17.63
CA ASN A 50 5.67 3.28 18.52
C ASN A 50 6.70 4.29 18.00
N LEU A 51 6.97 4.29 16.70
CA LEU A 51 7.91 5.24 16.11
C LEU A 51 7.30 6.65 16.04
N GLY A 52 6.00 6.78 15.76
CA GLY A 52 5.33 8.07 15.69
C GLY A 52 5.32 8.80 17.02
N GLU A 53 5.09 8.08 18.13
CA GLU A 53 5.24 8.62 19.49
C GLU A 53 6.68 9.12 19.74
N LEU A 54 7.70 8.38 19.30
CA LEU A 54 9.11 8.80 19.43
C LEU A 54 9.47 10.01 18.57
N MET A 55 8.69 10.30 17.51
CA MET A 55 8.88 11.47 16.65
C MET A 55 8.14 12.72 17.16
N CYS A 56 7.40 12.61 18.27
CA CYS A 56 6.83 13.75 18.98
C CYS A 56 7.91 14.39 19.85
N LEU A 57 8.49 15.50 19.37
CA LEU A 57 9.64 16.14 20.00
C LEU A 57 9.25 17.33 20.87
N ASP A 58 8.16 18.01 20.51
CA ASP A 58 7.59 19.08 21.32
C ASP A 58 6.50 18.53 22.25
N LYS A 59 6.23 19.24 23.36
CA LYS A 59 5.13 18.93 24.27
C LYS A 59 3.76 19.04 23.60
N SER A 60 3.63 19.87 22.57
CA SER A 60 2.40 20.01 21.80
C SER A 60 2.20 18.96 20.73
N ASP A 61 3.23 18.15 20.42
CA ASP A 61 3.12 17.14 19.39
C ASP A 61 2.17 16.03 19.81
N VAL A 62 1.27 15.65 18.90
CA VAL A 62 0.34 14.54 19.10
C VAL A 62 0.40 13.61 17.91
N PHE A 63 0.67 12.33 18.19
CA PHE A 63 0.59 11.26 17.20
C PHE A 63 -0.59 10.33 17.52
N LYS A 64 -1.31 9.90 16.48
CA LYS A 64 -2.44 8.97 16.61
C LYS A 64 -2.51 8.04 15.42
N ILE A 65 -3.03 6.84 15.61
CA ILE A 65 -3.37 5.93 14.52
C ILE A 65 -4.81 5.45 14.66
N GLU A 66 -5.45 5.24 13.52
CA GLU A 66 -6.77 4.61 13.42
C GLU A 66 -6.67 3.48 12.39
N LEU A 67 -7.23 2.31 12.72
CA LEU A 67 -7.30 1.16 11.82
C LEU A 67 -8.71 1.08 11.24
N GLU A 68 -8.83 0.62 9.99
CA GLU A 68 -10.14 0.42 9.33
C GLU A 68 -11.01 1.69 9.34
N HIS A 69 -10.38 2.85 9.08
CA HIS A 69 -11.02 4.14 9.21
C HIS A 69 -11.95 4.43 8.02
N SER A 70 -13.18 4.88 8.30
CA SER A 70 -14.10 5.30 7.25
C SER A 70 -13.88 6.77 6.88
N TYR A 71 -13.42 7.02 5.65
CA TYR A 71 -13.19 8.34 5.09
C TYR A 71 -13.94 8.49 3.76
N GLU A 72 -14.79 9.51 3.63
CA GLU A 72 -15.59 9.76 2.40
C GLU A 72 -16.36 8.51 1.90
N ASN A 73 -16.96 7.75 2.83
CA ASN A 73 -17.65 6.48 2.57
C ASN A 73 -16.76 5.35 2.01
N LYS A 74 -15.43 5.49 2.10
CA LYS A 74 -14.45 4.44 1.76
C LYS A 74 -13.69 4.03 3.03
N ASN A 75 -13.20 2.80 3.08
CA ASN A 75 -12.36 2.33 4.18
C ASN A 75 -10.88 2.53 3.79
N VAL A 76 -10.10 2.99 4.78
CA VAL A 76 -8.64 3.09 4.76
C VAL A 76 -8.05 2.20 5.83
N ASP A 77 -7.13 1.31 5.45
CA ASP A 77 -6.59 0.28 6.35
C ASP A 77 -5.89 0.89 7.58
N ILE A 78 -5.06 1.91 7.36
CA ILE A 78 -4.39 2.66 8.44
C ILE A 78 -4.42 4.15 8.11
N VAL A 79 -4.90 4.95 9.06
CA VAL A 79 -4.73 6.41 9.06
C VAL A 79 -3.80 6.81 10.19
N CYS A 80 -2.81 7.64 9.88
CA CYS A 80 -1.94 8.27 10.88
C CYS A 80 -2.21 9.76 10.95
N TYR A 81 -2.15 10.28 12.16
CA TYR A 81 -2.26 11.71 12.45
C TYR A 81 -0.99 12.16 13.16
N TYR A 82 -0.37 13.21 12.65
CA TYR A 82 0.68 13.94 13.35
C TYR A 82 0.29 15.42 13.36
N ASN A 83 -0.17 15.90 14.51
CA ASN A 83 -0.88 17.17 14.63
C ASN A 83 -2.03 17.24 13.59
N ASP A 84 -2.04 18.25 12.72
CA ASP A 84 -3.06 18.42 11.67
C ASP A 84 -2.77 17.62 10.38
N PHE A 85 -1.60 16.98 10.29
CA PHE A 85 -1.18 16.25 9.08
C PHE A 85 -1.66 14.80 9.14
N LYS A 86 -2.19 14.33 8.01
CA LYS A 86 -2.74 12.97 7.88
C LYS A 86 -1.97 12.17 6.85
N ALA A 87 -1.75 10.89 7.16
CA ALA A 87 -1.29 9.89 6.22
C ALA A 87 -2.36 8.80 6.04
N ALA A 88 -2.67 8.45 4.79
CA ALA A 88 -3.52 7.30 4.45
C ALA A 88 -2.64 6.18 3.91
N ILE A 89 -2.84 4.96 4.42
CA ILE A 89 -2.06 3.79 4.03
C ILE A 89 -3.02 2.66 3.67
N GLU A 90 -2.84 2.10 2.48
CA GLU A 90 -3.51 0.87 2.03
C GLU A 90 -2.52 -0.27 1.96
N LEU A 91 -3.00 -1.46 2.31
CA LEU A 91 -2.24 -2.66 2.45
C LEU A 91 -2.78 -3.76 1.52
N LYS A 92 -1.87 -4.56 1.00
CA LYS A 92 -2.17 -5.85 0.37
C LYS A 92 -1.23 -6.92 0.87
N CYS A 93 -1.75 -8.10 1.20
CA CYS A 93 -0.92 -9.25 1.53
C CYS A 93 -1.36 -10.51 0.78
N PHE A 94 -0.57 -10.92 -0.21
CA PHE A 94 -0.85 -12.10 -1.02
C PHE A 94 0.06 -13.25 -0.62
N ARG A 95 -0.53 -14.34 -0.14
CA ARG A 95 0.20 -15.56 0.22
C ARG A 95 0.13 -16.55 -0.92
N LYS A 96 1.23 -17.23 -1.23
CA LYS A 96 1.31 -18.33 -2.19
C LYS A 96 0.33 -19.47 -1.86
N SER A 97 0.01 -19.64 -0.58
CA SER A 97 -0.98 -20.62 -0.11
C SER A 97 -2.44 -20.22 -0.40
N SER A 98 -2.70 -19.02 -0.91
CA SER A 98 -4.03 -18.56 -1.30
C SER A 98 -4.44 -19.16 -2.64
N ASN A 99 -5.70 -19.58 -2.76
CA ASN A 99 -6.30 -20.05 -4.02
C ASN A 99 -7.05 -18.95 -4.78
N ARG A 100 -6.81 -17.66 -4.44
CA ARG A 100 -7.46 -16.54 -5.13
C ARG A 100 -6.93 -16.40 -6.56
N ALA A 101 -7.81 -15.93 -7.44
CA ALA A 101 -7.43 -15.61 -8.82
C ALA A 101 -6.53 -14.37 -8.82
N THR A 102 -5.34 -14.52 -9.40
CA THR A 102 -4.27 -13.51 -9.32
C THR A 102 -4.61 -12.24 -10.11
N ASP A 103 -5.41 -12.33 -11.17
CA ASP A 103 -5.96 -11.19 -11.91
C ASP A 103 -6.83 -10.28 -11.03
N ASN A 104 -7.70 -10.88 -10.21
CA ASN A 104 -8.53 -10.12 -9.26
C ASN A 104 -7.68 -9.45 -8.18
N ASP A 105 -6.66 -10.14 -7.67
CA ASP A 105 -5.74 -9.58 -6.67
C ASP A 105 -4.99 -8.37 -7.22
N MET A 106 -4.47 -8.46 -8.44
CA MET A 106 -3.79 -7.35 -9.10
C MET A 106 -4.73 -6.19 -9.42
N TYR A 107 -5.97 -6.47 -9.85
CA TYR A 107 -6.98 -5.42 -10.01
C TYR A 107 -7.33 -4.74 -8.67
N ASP A 108 -7.45 -5.50 -7.58
CA ASP A 108 -7.70 -4.96 -6.24
C ASP A 108 -6.54 -4.02 -5.81
N VAL A 109 -5.28 -4.32 -6.18
CA VAL A 109 -4.13 -3.39 -6.01
C VAL A 109 -4.36 -2.07 -6.74
N LEU A 110 -4.68 -2.12 -8.04
CA LEU A 110 -4.89 -0.91 -8.85
C LEU A 110 -6.04 -0.05 -8.30
N LYS A 111 -7.12 -0.70 -7.85
CA LYS A 111 -8.27 -0.03 -7.26
C LYS A 111 -7.91 0.73 -5.98
N ASP A 112 -7.08 0.16 -5.11
CA ASP A 112 -6.67 0.83 -3.86
C ASP A 112 -5.67 1.97 -4.11
N ILE A 113 -4.79 1.85 -5.12
CA ILE A 113 -3.93 2.97 -5.57
C ILE A 113 -4.80 4.13 -6.09
N GLU A 114 -5.76 3.84 -6.97
CA GLU A 114 -6.69 4.85 -7.49
C GLU A 114 -7.47 5.53 -6.36
N LYS A 115 -7.94 4.74 -5.38
CA LYS A 115 -8.64 5.24 -4.20
C LYS A 115 -7.79 6.24 -3.42
N LEU A 116 -6.54 5.90 -3.10
CA LEU A 116 -5.62 6.76 -2.36
C LEU A 116 -5.32 8.08 -3.08
N MET A 117 -5.06 8.03 -4.40
CA MET A 117 -4.82 9.23 -5.22
C MET A 117 -6.03 10.19 -5.22
N ASN A 118 -7.22 9.66 -4.99
CA ASN A 118 -8.44 10.45 -4.94
C ASN A 118 -8.69 11.14 -3.59
N PHE A 119 -7.96 10.79 -2.53
CA PHE A 119 -8.11 11.49 -1.25
C PHE A 119 -7.34 12.81 -1.25
N ASN A 120 -8.04 13.93 -1.16
CA ASN A 120 -7.41 15.26 -1.26
C ASN A 120 -6.88 15.80 0.08
N ASN A 121 -7.37 15.30 1.22
CA ASN A 121 -7.05 15.83 2.55
C ASN A 121 -5.98 15.04 3.32
N PHE A 122 -5.21 14.19 2.62
CA PHE A 122 -4.07 13.48 3.18
C PHE A 122 -2.77 14.04 2.62
N ALA A 123 -1.89 14.48 3.51
CA ALA A 123 -0.57 15.01 3.13
C ALA A 123 0.37 13.91 2.63
N VAL A 124 0.15 12.67 3.07
CA VAL A 124 0.91 11.47 2.68
C VAL A 124 -0.06 10.36 2.30
N LYS A 125 0.19 9.70 1.16
CA LYS A 125 -0.55 8.54 0.70
C LYS A 125 0.43 7.41 0.44
N ARG A 126 0.21 6.24 1.04
CA ARG A 126 1.08 5.07 0.89
C ARG A 126 0.29 3.86 0.45
N PHE A 127 0.76 3.20 -0.60
CA PHE A 127 0.30 1.87 -0.93
C PHE A 127 1.42 0.87 -0.64
N VAL A 128 1.11 -0.18 0.11
CA VAL A 128 2.07 -1.22 0.48
C VAL A 128 1.51 -2.58 0.13
N CYS A 129 2.24 -3.36 -0.66
CA CYS A 129 1.86 -4.73 -0.99
C CYS A 129 2.98 -5.69 -0.61
N LEU A 130 2.63 -6.81 -0.01
CA LEU A 130 3.56 -7.84 0.46
C LEU A 130 3.17 -9.21 -0.10
N THR A 131 4.13 -9.96 -0.63
CA THR A 131 3.87 -11.33 -1.10
C THR A 131 5.09 -12.25 -0.98
N ASP A 132 4.83 -13.54 -0.80
CA ASP A 132 5.83 -14.61 -0.97
C ASP A 132 5.65 -15.37 -2.31
N ASN A 133 4.75 -14.90 -3.17
CA ASN A 133 4.48 -15.50 -4.46
C ASN A 133 5.18 -14.71 -5.59
N PRO A 134 6.20 -15.27 -6.26
CA PRO A 134 6.91 -14.58 -7.34
C PRO A 134 6.06 -14.34 -8.59
N TYR A 135 4.86 -14.92 -8.69
CA TYR A 135 3.97 -14.74 -9.83
C TYR A 135 3.60 -13.28 -10.10
N TYR A 136 3.39 -12.48 -9.04
CA TYR A 136 3.02 -11.07 -9.14
C TYR A 136 4.17 -10.17 -9.64
N ILE A 137 5.40 -10.72 -9.72
CA ILE A 137 6.61 -9.95 -10.02
C ILE A 137 7.22 -10.38 -11.35
N ASN A 138 7.42 -11.69 -11.53
CA ASN A 138 8.35 -12.24 -12.54
C ASN A 138 7.66 -12.73 -13.81
N VAL A 139 6.34 -12.73 -13.88
CA VAL A 139 5.60 -13.32 -15.00
C VAL A 139 5.16 -12.21 -15.95
N GLN A 140 5.48 -12.37 -17.24
CA GLN A 140 4.74 -11.64 -18.27
C GLN A 140 3.31 -12.18 -18.29
N HIS A 141 2.40 -11.39 -17.74
CA HIS A 141 0.98 -11.74 -17.75
C HIS A 141 0.44 -11.60 -19.17
N SER A 142 -0.48 -12.49 -19.54
CA SER A 142 -1.13 -12.49 -20.85
C SER A 142 -2.65 -12.57 -20.67
N GLY A 143 -3.39 -12.16 -21.70
CA GLY A 143 -4.84 -12.19 -21.66
C GLY A 143 -5.41 -11.17 -20.66
N GLN A 144 -6.33 -11.60 -19.78
CA GLN A 144 -7.01 -10.68 -18.86
C GLN A 144 -6.07 -10.00 -17.86
N ALA A 145 -5.04 -10.72 -17.44
CA ALA A 145 -4.08 -10.29 -16.42
C ALA A 145 -3.04 -9.29 -16.95
N GLU A 146 -2.86 -9.18 -18.27
CA GLU A 146 -1.93 -8.22 -18.89
C GLU A 146 -2.36 -6.77 -18.64
N ILE A 147 -3.66 -6.49 -18.75
CA ILE A 147 -4.23 -5.14 -18.58
C ILE A 147 -4.12 -4.64 -17.13
N VAL A 148 -4.13 -5.56 -16.18
CA VAL A 148 -4.11 -5.25 -14.74
C VAL A 148 -2.82 -5.69 -14.07
N SER A 149 -1.77 -5.95 -14.84
CA SER A 149 -0.51 -6.49 -14.32
C SER A 149 0.09 -5.57 -13.26
N THR A 150 0.69 -6.17 -12.23
CA THR A 150 1.56 -5.47 -11.28
C THR A 150 3.01 -5.92 -11.42
N SER A 151 3.38 -6.67 -12.48
CA SER A 151 4.73 -7.21 -12.64
C SER A 151 5.81 -6.14 -12.62
N GLN A 152 7.05 -6.56 -12.30
CA GLN A 152 8.20 -5.66 -12.26
C GLN A 152 8.32 -4.82 -13.54
N GLY A 153 8.43 -3.50 -13.37
CA GLY A 153 8.60 -2.55 -14.47
C GLY A 153 7.31 -2.21 -15.21
N THR A 154 6.15 -2.70 -14.77
CA THR A 154 4.86 -2.27 -15.32
C THR A 154 4.65 -0.79 -15.05
N LEU A 155 4.19 -0.05 -16.05
CA LEU A 155 3.93 1.39 -15.98
C LEU A 155 2.52 1.68 -16.50
N TYR A 156 1.73 2.35 -15.66
CA TYR A 156 0.44 2.93 -16.05
C TYR A 156 0.60 4.43 -16.16
N TYR A 157 0.28 4.99 -17.33
CA TYR A 157 0.31 6.42 -17.53
C TYR A 157 -0.93 7.09 -16.98
N HIS A 158 -0.76 8.30 -16.47
CA HIS A 158 -1.85 9.15 -16.03
C HIS A 158 -2.87 9.34 -17.16
N ASP A 159 -4.14 9.45 -16.79
CA ASP A 159 -5.26 9.66 -17.71
C ASP A 159 -5.47 8.60 -18.81
N VAL A 160 -4.72 7.49 -18.78
CA VAL A 160 -4.96 6.34 -19.65
C VAL A 160 -5.93 5.38 -18.96
N PRO A 161 -7.12 5.10 -19.54
CA PRO A 161 -8.07 4.19 -18.95
C PRO A 161 -7.53 2.76 -18.85
N ILE A 162 -7.64 2.17 -17.66
CA ILE A 162 -7.38 0.76 -17.42
C ILE A 162 -8.74 0.07 -17.45
N VAL A 163 -9.04 -0.62 -18.54
CA VAL A 163 -10.33 -1.28 -18.78
C VAL A 163 -10.16 -2.80 -18.67
N PRO A 164 -10.48 -3.41 -17.52
CA PRO A 164 -10.36 -4.85 -17.38
C PRO A 164 -11.22 -5.58 -18.41
N THR A 165 -10.66 -6.64 -19.00
CA THR A 165 -11.35 -7.40 -20.07
C THR A 165 -12.68 -8.06 -19.66
N TRP A 166 -12.95 -8.17 -18.36
CA TRP A 166 -14.16 -8.74 -17.78
C TRP A 166 -15.26 -7.72 -17.50
N VAL A 167 -15.00 -6.42 -17.75
CA VAL A 167 -16.01 -5.38 -17.70
C VAL A 167 -17.19 -5.78 -18.58
N GLU A 168 -18.41 -5.67 -18.05
CA GLU A 168 -19.69 -6.09 -18.65
C GLU A 168 -19.88 -7.61 -18.90
N LYS A 169 -18.88 -8.45 -18.58
CA LYS A 169 -18.92 -9.91 -18.85
C LYS A 169 -19.15 -10.76 -17.61
N ARG A 170 -18.84 -10.27 -16.42
CA ARG A 170 -19.01 -11.01 -15.14
C ARG A 170 -20.28 -10.57 -14.41
N GLN A 171 -20.92 -11.50 -13.67
CA GLN A 171 -22.07 -11.17 -12.83
C GLN A 171 -21.70 -10.28 -11.63
N GLU A 172 -20.45 -10.33 -11.16
CA GLU A 172 -19.96 -9.54 -10.04
C GLU A 172 -19.56 -8.12 -10.50
N LYS A 173 -20.45 -7.15 -10.27
CA LYS A 173 -20.27 -5.75 -10.71
C LYS A 173 -19.28 -4.94 -9.84
N SER A 174 -18.83 -5.46 -8.70
CA SER A 174 -17.94 -4.75 -7.76
C SER A 174 -16.54 -4.44 -8.37
N ARG A 175 -16.15 -5.21 -9.39
CA ARG A 175 -14.91 -5.11 -10.17
C ARG A 175 -15.15 -4.75 -11.63
N ASP A 176 -16.36 -4.27 -11.93
CA ASP A 176 -16.81 -3.87 -13.27
C ASP A 176 -16.68 -2.35 -13.40
N ARG A 177 -15.45 -1.85 -13.29
CA ARG A 177 -15.15 -0.42 -13.33
C ARG A 177 -13.85 -0.18 -14.09
N THR A 178 -13.87 0.83 -14.94
CA THR A 178 -12.67 1.40 -15.55
C THR A 178 -11.93 2.21 -14.49
N LEU A 179 -10.63 1.97 -14.35
CA LEU A 179 -9.76 2.73 -13.45
C LEU A 179 -8.99 3.78 -14.25
N GLN A 180 -8.65 4.88 -13.59
CA GLN A 180 -7.81 5.94 -14.16
C GLN A 180 -6.98 6.60 -13.07
N PHE A 181 -5.67 6.63 -13.24
CA PHE A 181 -4.76 7.28 -12.30
C PHE A 181 -4.58 8.76 -12.62
N LYS A 182 -4.44 9.58 -11.57
CA LYS A 182 -4.14 11.01 -11.67
C LYS A 182 -2.68 11.31 -12.01
N HIS A 183 -1.80 10.34 -11.74
CA HIS A 183 -0.36 10.42 -11.94
C HIS A 183 0.15 9.08 -12.48
N ASP A 184 1.32 9.07 -13.11
CA ASP A 184 1.97 7.85 -13.58
C ASP A 184 2.25 6.90 -12.40
N VAL A 185 2.02 5.61 -12.60
CA VAL A 185 2.21 4.57 -11.58
C VAL A 185 3.13 3.49 -12.12
N GLY A 186 4.36 3.48 -11.60
CA GLY A 186 5.36 2.44 -11.86
C GLY A 186 5.37 1.35 -10.78
N PHE A 187 5.46 0.09 -11.19
CA PHE A 187 5.58 -1.07 -10.31
C PHE A 187 7.03 -1.49 -10.15
N GLU A 188 7.64 -1.07 -9.05
CA GLU A 188 8.99 -1.44 -8.66
C GLU A 188 8.96 -2.34 -7.43
N TRP A 189 9.00 -3.66 -7.65
CA TRP A 189 9.07 -4.64 -6.58
C TRP A 189 10.47 -4.71 -6.00
N LEU A 190 10.51 -4.65 -4.68
CA LEU A 190 11.70 -4.91 -3.89
C LEU A 190 11.65 -6.31 -3.32
N LYS A 191 12.82 -6.86 -2.98
CA LYS A 191 12.95 -8.20 -2.41
C LYS A 191 13.74 -8.15 -1.12
N GLU A 192 13.20 -8.80 -0.08
CA GLU A 192 13.89 -9.03 1.18
C GLU A 192 13.79 -10.52 1.54
N LYS A 193 14.90 -11.25 1.36
CA LYS A 193 14.98 -12.71 1.42
C LYS A 193 13.89 -13.41 0.58
N ASN A 194 12.88 -14.00 1.23
CA ASN A 194 11.82 -14.77 0.60
C ASN A 194 10.54 -13.94 0.34
N TRP A 195 10.58 -12.65 0.65
CA TRP A 195 9.45 -11.73 0.48
C TRP A 195 9.72 -10.74 -0.64
N TYR A 196 8.65 -10.40 -1.35
CA TYR A 196 8.59 -9.34 -2.33
C TYR A 196 7.61 -8.27 -1.83
N TYR A 197 7.92 -7.02 -2.07
CA TYR A 197 7.03 -5.94 -1.67
C TYR A 197 7.06 -4.71 -2.57
N LEU A 198 5.95 -3.98 -2.56
CA LEU A 198 5.81 -2.60 -3.01
C LEU A 198 5.71 -1.70 -1.78
N ASN A 199 6.38 -0.56 -1.78
CA ASN A 199 6.21 0.51 -0.80
C ASN A 199 6.17 1.84 -1.56
N MET A 200 4.96 2.23 -2.00
CA MET A 200 4.76 3.32 -2.94
C MET A 200 4.37 4.59 -2.20
N ARG A 201 5.02 5.70 -2.55
CA ARG A 201 4.57 7.06 -2.26
C ARG A 201 3.66 7.51 -3.39
N LEU A 202 2.44 7.92 -3.09
CA LEU A 202 1.49 8.40 -4.10
C LEU A 202 1.30 9.91 -3.94
N GLU A 203 1.15 10.61 -5.07
CA GLU A 203 0.86 12.04 -5.15
C GLU A 203 -0.65 12.32 -5.12
#